data_AF-A0A960KHK1-F1
#
_entry.id   AF-A0A960KHK1-F1
#
_cell.length_a   1.000
_cell.length_b   1.000
_cell.length_c   1.000
_cell.angle_alpha   90.00
_cell.angle_beta   90.00
_cell.angle_gamma   90.00
#
_symmetry.space_group_name_H-M   'P 1'
#
loop_
_entity.id
_entity.type
_entity.pdbx_description
1 polymer ?
#
loop_
_entity_poly.entity_id
_entity_poly.type
_entity_poly.pdbx_seq_one_letter_code
_entity_poly.pdbx_strand_id
1 'polypeptide(L)'
;MKNFSVDISRLAGLLLVGLVFNSPALATFYKFTELAPYTGGVRSNASAINNLGQIVGNTDFNAPCFGCGGYTRATIWDGSTGAPLSTPTTNSYASDINDLGQVVGWLSVNYTTSREAVIWDNMLAPTTTLDTIYYYDSAVAINNHGQIVGNSAPLSNSYRKAVVWNSEAGTTYLGISSQAVDINDVGQVAGRIGSDVVIWTGGTATVLGDLDGGFSVAEAINNSGQAVGWSLAAGGYRAVLWKNTAAIDLGTLGGFSYAYGINNIGQIVGSFYAVDGMSHAFLWEDGALIDLNTLLENNIIAEGWLLTSAQDINDNGEIVGNALNRITGQSSAFLLSMATISEPYSIALFCFGLTGIGVIRRRSVLAAHSDDSDRSSLRFRTGGVL
;
A
#
# COMPACT_ATOMS: atom_id res chain seq x y z
N MET A 1 -64.64 -0.53 47.85
CA MET A 1 -64.07 -0.53 46.49
C MET A 1 -63.75 0.92 46.14
N LYS A 2 -62.49 1.33 46.34
CA LYS A 2 -62.02 2.71 46.16
C LYS A 2 -61.41 2.83 44.76
N ASN A 3 -61.96 3.70 43.93
CA ASN A 3 -61.38 4.11 42.66
C ASN A 3 -60.19 5.02 42.93
N PHE A 4 -58.99 4.60 42.55
CA PHE A 4 -57.82 5.47 42.46
C PHE A 4 -57.66 5.91 41.01
N SER A 5 -57.85 7.21 40.78
CA SER A 5 -57.37 7.93 39.60
C SER A 5 -55.84 8.00 39.69
N VAL A 6 -55.13 7.58 38.65
CA VAL A 6 -53.67 7.77 38.52
C VAL A 6 -53.42 8.85 37.48
N ASP A 7 -52.71 9.88 37.93
CA ASP A 7 -52.30 11.08 37.22
C ASP A 7 -51.20 10.77 36.18
N ILE A 8 -51.48 11.02 34.90
CA ILE A 8 -50.64 10.64 33.75
C ILE A 8 -49.50 11.66 33.52
N SER A 9 -49.38 12.70 34.35
CA SER A 9 -48.39 13.78 34.20
C SER A 9 -46.95 13.42 34.60
N ARG A 10 -46.66 12.16 34.98
CA ARG A 10 -45.31 11.71 35.38
C ARG A 10 -44.68 10.57 34.55
N LEU A 11 -45.18 10.33 33.34
CA LEU A 11 -44.58 9.41 32.36
C LEU A 11 -43.88 10.19 31.22
N ALA A 12 -42.97 11.10 31.59
CA ALA A 12 -42.04 11.73 30.66
C ALA A 12 -40.61 11.32 31.04
N GLY A 13 -40.32 10.04 30.87
CA GLY A 13 -39.00 9.47 31.12
C GLY A 13 -38.76 8.32 30.15
N LEU A 14 -37.89 8.59 29.16
CA LEU A 14 -37.27 7.62 28.25
C LEU A 14 -38.22 6.60 27.58
N LEU A 15 -38.71 6.96 26.39
CA LEU A 15 -38.94 5.97 25.34
C LEU A 15 -38.50 6.55 24.00
N LEU A 16 -37.20 6.79 23.85
CA LEU A 16 -36.60 6.87 22.51
C LEU A 16 -36.47 5.41 22.05
N VAL A 17 -37.53 4.90 21.44
CA VAL A 17 -37.50 3.61 20.75
C VAL A 17 -36.36 3.68 19.74
N GLY A 18 -35.35 2.85 19.96
CA GLY A 18 -34.17 2.75 19.13
C GLY A 18 -34.54 2.37 17.71
N LEU A 19 -34.58 3.36 16.83
CA LEU A 19 -34.07 3.19 15.48
C LEU A 19 -32.56 3.33 15.60
N VAL A 20 -31.90 2.24 15.99
CA VAL A 20 -30.52 2.01 15.59
C VAL A 20 -30.59 1.98 14.06
N PHE A 21 -30.32 3.12 13.43
CA PHE A 21 -29.78 3.06 12.09
C PHE A 21 -28.52 2.22 12.25
N ASN A 22 -28.58 0.97 11.79
CA ASN A 22 -27.40 0.32 11.24
C ASN A 22 -26.98 1.23 10.08
N SER A 23 -26.28 2.32 10.39
CA SER A 23 -25.32 2.84 9.44
C SER A 23 -24.36 1.67 9.24
N PRO A 24 -24.28 1.03 8.06
CA PRO A 24 -23.09 0.26 7.81
C PRO A 24 -21.94 1.23 8.09
N ALA A 25 -21.02 0.84 8.98
CA ALA A 25 -19.73 1.49 9.07
C ALA A 25 -19.29 1.75 7.63
N LEU A 26 -18.91 2.99 7.33
CA LEU A 26 -18.45 3.38 6.01
C LEU A 26 -17.30 2.44 5.68
N ALA A 27 -17.59 1.41 4.89
CA ALA A 27 -16.58 0.46 4.47
C ALA A 27 -15.68 1.24 3.52
N THR A 28 -14.45 1.47 3.95
CA THR A 28 -13.42 2.05 3.11
C THR A 28 -13.08 1.01 2.06
N PHE A 29 -13.60 1.17 0.85
CA PHE A 29 -13.20 0.35 -0.28
C PHE A 29 -11.93 0.96 -0.90
N TYR A 30 -11.14 0.13 -1.55
CA TYR A 30 -10.05 0.64 -2.39
C TYR A 30 -10.59 1.03 -3.75
N LYS A 31 -10.22 2.22 -4.21
CA LYS A 31 -10.43 2.63 -5.60
C LYS A 31 -9.35 1.99 -6.46
N PHE A 32 -9.76 1.08 -7.33
CA PHE A 32 -8.91 0.50 -8.37
C PHE A 32 -8.67 1.49 -9.50
N THR A 33 -7.40 1.66 -9.88
CA THR A 33 -6.96 2.38 -11.07
C THR A 33 -6.05 1.47 -11.86
N GLU A 34 -6.44 1.13 -13.09
CA GLU A 34 -5.54 0.44 -14.02
C GLU A 34 -4.40 1.39 -14.43
N LEU A 35 -3.16 0.90 -14.34
CA LEU A 35 -1.96 1.60 -14.80
C LEU A 35 -1.61 1.08 -16.20
N ALA A 36 -2.22 1.67 -17.21
CA ALA A 36 -2.11 1.20 -18.58
C ALA A 36 -0.66 1.31 -19.09
N PRO A 37 -0.20 0.36 -19.92
CA PRO A 37 1.05 0.53 -20.66
C PRO A 37 0.95 1.76 -21.57
N TYR A 38 2.07 2.44 -21.80
CA TYR A 38 2.08 3.57 -22.73
C TYR A 38 1.99 3.12 -24.20
N THR A 39 1.70 4.04 -25.12
CA THR A 39 1.35 3.76 -26.52
C THR A 39 2.27 2.73 -27.19
N GLY A 40 1.67 1.64 -27.68
CA GLY A 40 2.36 0.53 -28.36
C GLY A 40 2.74 -0.63 -27.44
N GLY A 41 2.68 -0.46 -26.12
CA GLY A 41 2.87 -1.52 -25.14
C GLY A 41 1.65 -2.44 -25.04
N VAL A 42 1.87 -3.67 -24.59
CA VAL A 42 0.81 -4.70 -24.47
C VAL A 42 0.54 -5.13 -23.03
N ARG A 43 1.49 -4.90 -22.12
CA ARG A 43 1.39 -5.23 -20.68
C ARG A 43 2.17 -4.19 -19.87
N SER A 44 1.70 -3.93 -18.65
CA SER A 44 2.38 -3.10 -17.65
C SER A 44 2.59 -3.89 -16.36
N ASN A 45 3.66 -3.56 -15.63
CA ASN A 45 3.96 -4.11 -14.30
C ASN A 45 4.49 -2.97 -13.42
N ALA A 46 3.96 -2.81 -12.20
CA ALA A 46 4.48 -1.85 -11.22
C ALA A 46 5.51 -2.54 -10.32
N SER A 47 6.53 -1.79 -9.90
CA SER A 47 7.56 -2.27 -8.96
C SER A 47 7.58 -1.50 -7.66
N ALA A 48 7.40 -0.17 -7.69
CA ALA A 48 7.48 0.69 -6.52
C ALA A 48 6.59 1.93 -6.62
N ILE A 49 6.24 2.52 -5.47
CA ILE A 49 5.46 3.74 -5.33
C ILE A 49 6.07 4.64 -4.24
N ASN A 50 6.24 5.93 -4.53
CA ASN A 50 6.68 6.91 -3.52
C ASN A 50 5.49 7.54 -2.77
N ASN A 51 5.77 8.34 -1.73
CA ASN A 51 4.75 9.02 -0.92
C ASN A 51 4.07 10.20 -1.63
N LEU A 52 4.54 10.56 -2.84
CA LEU A 52 3.88 11.52 -3.73
C LEU A 52 2.88 10.84 -4.68
N GLY A 53 2.75 9.51 -4.65
CA GLY A 53 1.86 8.74 -5.52
C GLY A 53 2.43 8.49 -6.91
N GLN A 54 3.72 8.74 -7.13
CA GLN A 54 4.41 8.40 -8.38
C GLN A 54 4.84 6.94 -8.35
N ILE A 55 4.59 6.24 -9.45
CA ILE A 55 4.74 4.79 -9.52
C ILE A 55 5.72 4.47 -10.63
N VAL A 56 6.62 3.52 -10.40
CA VAL A 56 7.56 3.06 -11.41
C VAL A 56 7.42 1.57 -11.66
N GLY A 57 7.94 1.15 -12.80
CA GLY A 57 7.92 -0.23 -13.24
C GLY A 57 8.19 -0.31 -14.72
N ASN A 58 7.43 -1.13 -15.43
CA ASN A 58 7.81 -1.59 -16.77
C ASN A 58 6.62 -1.71 -17.72
N THR A 59 6.84 -1.35 -18.97
CA THR A 59 5.94 -1.63 -20.10
C THR A 59 6.61 -2.63 -21.04
N ASP A 60 5.91 -3.70 -21.38
CA ASP A 60 6.37 -4.72 -22.33
C ASP A 60 5.81 -4.46 -23.73
N PHE A 61 6.68 -4.62 -24.73
CA PHE A 61 6.36 -4.54 -26.15
C PHE A 61 6.57 -5.91 -26.79
N ASN A 62 5.54 -6.45 -27.45
CA ASN A 62 5.61 -7.70 -28.24
C ASN A 62 6.21 -8.91 -27.52
N ALA A 63 5.83 -9.18 -26.27
CA ALA A 63 6.19 -10.43 -25.60
C ALA A 63 4.96 -11.10 -24.98
N PRO A 64 4.60 -12.33 -25.38
CA PRO A 64 3.74 -13.20 -24.59
C PRO A 64 4.49 -13.86 -23.41
N CYS A 65 5.83 -13.69 -23.33
CA CYS A 65 6.70 -14.29 -22.31
C CYS A 65 8.11 -13.67 -22.32
N PHE A 66 8.86 -13.83 -21.20
CA PHE A 66 10.26 -13.42 -21.08
C PHE A 66 11.13 -14.11 -22.15
N GLY A 67 11.85 -13.34 -22.96
CA GLY A 67 12.74 -13.86 -24.03
C GLY A 67 12.06 -14.18 -25.37
N CYS A 68 10.75 -13.95 -25.51
CA CYS A 68 9.98 -14.32 -26.70
C CYS A 68 10.04 -13.28 -27.85
N GLY A 69 11.11 -12.49 -27.93
CA GLY A 69 11.35 -11.51 -29.01
C GLY A 69 10.77 -10.11 -28.79
N GLY A 70 10.19 -9.85 -27.61
CA GLY A 70 9.77 -8.51 -27.19
C GLY A 70 10.83 -7.74 -26.44
N TYR A 71 10.57 -6.46 -26.19
CA TYR A 71 11.45 -5.57 -25.43
C TYR A 71 10.68 -4.90 -24.29
N THR A 72 11.39 -4.59 -23.20
CA THR A 72 10.82 -3.98 -22.00
C THR A 72 11.38 -2.57 -21.83
N ARG A 73 10.53 -1.67 -21.32
CA ARG A 73 10.91 -0.29 -21.07
C ARG A 73 10.49 0.14 -19.67
N ALA A 74 11.46 0.68 -18.94
CA ALA A 74 11.24 1.38 -17.69
C ALA A 74 10.19 2.47 -17.90
N THR A 75 9.17 2.46 -17.04
CA THR A 75 7.97 3.28 -17.16
C THR A 75 7.70 3.95 -15.82
N ILE A 76 7.25 5.20 -15.87
CA ILE A 76 6.65 5.90 -14.73
C ILE A 76 5.16 6.10 -14.97
N TRP A 77 4.38 6.12 -13.90
CA TRP A 77 3.00 6.57 -13.88
C TRP A 77 2.87 7.68 -12.84
N ASP A 78 2.44 8.85 -13.30
CA ASP A 78 2.01 10.00 -12.49
C ASP A 78 0.54 10.27 -12.88
N GLY A 79 -0.34 9.37 -12.45
CA GLY A 79 -1.68 9.16 -13.00
C GLY A 79 -1.87 7.74 -13.55
N SER A 80 -2.78 7.56 -14.53
CA SER A 80 -3.15 6.22 -15.04
C SER A 80 -2.40 5.78 -16.30
N THR A 81 -1.81 6.71 -17.05
CA THR A 81 -1.14 6.42 -18.32
C THR A 81 0.36 6.49 -18.14
N GLY A 82 1.07 5.43 -18.52
CA GLY A 82 2.52 5.39 -18.40
C GLY A 82 3.22 6.40 -19.30
N ALA A 83 4.42 6.80 -18.89
CA ALA A 83 5.39 7.49 -19.74
C ALA A 83 6.73 6.74 -19.70
N PRO A 84 7.43 6.63 -20.84
CA PRO A 84 8.74 6.00 -20.84
C PRO A 84 9.75 6.83 -20.04
N LEU A 85 10.55 6.16 -19.21
CA LEU A 85 11.80 6.72 -18.74
C LEU A 85 12.78 6.77 -19.92
N SER A 86 13.41 7.94 -20.12
CA SER A 86 14.28 8.18 -21.27
C SER A 86 15.42 7.15 -21.30
N THR A 87 15.50 6.34 -22.35
CA THR A 87 16.52 5.29 -22.48
C THR A 87 16.98 5.07 -23.92
N PRO A 88 18.27 4.77 -24.15
CA PRO A 88 18.78 4.44 -25.47
C PRO A 88 18.43 3.00 -25.85
N THR A 89 17.66 2.81 -26.93
CA THR A 89 17.52 1.62 -27.83
C THR A 89 17.60 0.17 -27.28
N THR A 90 17.57 -0.05 -25.97
CA THR A 90 17.82 -1.31 -25.26
C THR A 90 16.75 -1.58 -24.19
N ASN A 91 16.70 -2.80 -23.63
CA ASN A 91 15.77 -3.08 -22.53
C ASN A 91 16.13 -2.28 -21.29
N SER A 92 15.13 -1.71 -20.63
CA SER A 92 15.29 -0.94 -19.42
C SER A 92 14.27 -1.37 -18.38
N TYR A 93 14.68 -1.36 -17.12
CA TYR A 93 13.86 -1.76 -16.00
C TYR A 93 13.95 -0.76 -14.87
N ALA A 94 12.82 -0.19 -14.44
CA ALA A 94 12.75 0.55 -13.18
C ALA A 94 12.51 -0.45 -12.05
N SER A 95 13.23 -0.26 -10.94
CA SER A 95 13.13 -1.10 -9.74
C SER A 95 12.48 -0.33 -8.61
N ASP A 96 12.92 0.91 -8.36
CA ASP A 96 12.49 1.67 -7.19
C ASP A 96 12.51 3.19 -7.42
N ILE A 97 11.78 3.94 -6.60
CA ILE A 97 11.62 5.41 -6.66
C ILE A 97 11.57 6.02 -5.25
N ASN A 98 12.31 7.11 -5.02
CA ASN A 98 12.24 7.86 -3.76
C ASN A 98 11.29 9.08 -3.83
N ASP A 99 11.07 9.76 -2.70
CA ASP A 99 10.21 10.95 -2.58
C ASP A 99 10.80 12.21 -3.24
N LEU A 100 12.05 12.14 -3.71
CA LEU A 100 12.66 13.17 -4.57
C LEU A 100 12.32 12.95 -6.06
N GLY A 101 11.61 11.86 -6.39
CA GLY A 101 11.28 11.48 -7.76
C GLY A 101 12.45 10.86 -8.53
N GLN A 102 13.50 10.43 -7.83
CA GLN A 102 14.63 9.74 -8.44
C GLN A 102 14.30 8.26 -8.59
N VAL A 103 14.48 7.74 -9.80
CA VAL A 103 14.19 6.35 -10.13
C VAL A 103 15.49 5.59 -10.31
N VAL A 104 15.59 4.38 -9.78
CA VAL A 104 16.74 3.49 -10.02
C VAL A 104 16.33 2.22 -10.73
N GLY A 105 17.31 1.59 -11.37
CA GLY A 105 17.10 0.31 -11.99
C GLY A 105 18.28 -0.13 -12.85
N TRP A 106 18.00 -0.77 -13.98
CA TRP A 106 19.04 -1.33 -14.83
C TRP A 106 18.68 -1.40 -16.31
N LEU A 107 19.71 -1.37 -17.14
CA LEU A 107 19.64 -1.51 -18.61
C LEU A 107 20.27 -2.83 -19.06
N SER A 108 19.76 -3.43 -20.13
CA SER A 108 20.42 -4.56 -20.82
C SER A 108 21.33 -4.04 -21.93
N VAL A 109 22.63 -4.32 -21.83
CA VAL A 109 23.58 -3.83 -22.83
C VAL A 109 23.51 -4.71 -24.08
N ASN A 110 23.21 -4.12 -25.24
CA ASN A 110 23.21 -4.79 -26.56
C ASN A 110 22.40 -6.10 -26.64
N TYR A 111 21.29 -6.20 -25.89
CA TYR A 111 20.48 -7.44 -25.78
C TYR A 111 21.28 -8.66 -25.28
N THR A 112 22.41 -8.40 -24.63
CA THR A 112 23.16 -9.44 -23.93
C THR A 112 22.59 -9.62 -22.52
N THR A 113 23.09 -10.62 -21.81
CA THR A 113 22.74 -10.82 -20.40
C THR A 113 23.34 -9.74 -19.49
N SER A 114 24.31 -8.95 -19.96
CA SER A 114 24.96 -7.88 -19.19
C SER A 114 23.98 -6.79 -18.77
N ARG A 115 24.18 -6.29 -17.56
CA ARG A 115 23.33 -5.25 -16.93
C ARG A 115 24.16 -4.06 -16.48
N GLU A 116 23.63 -2.87 -16.72
CA GLU A 116 24.17 -1.61 -16.20
C GLU A 116 23.19 -1.00 -15.19
N ALA A 117 23.66 -0.73 -13.98
CA ALA A 117 22.88 -0.03 -12.96
C ALA A 117 22.78 1.46 -13.32
N VAL A 118 21.57 2.01 -13.22
CA VAL A 118 21.28 3.39 -13.62
C VAL A 118 20.38 4.10 -12.62
N ILE A 119 20.49 5.43 -12.61
CA ILE A 119 19.56 6.35 -11.97
C ILE A 119 18.99 7.29 -13.03
N TRP A 120 17.67 7.51 -12.99
CA TRP A 120 16.98 8.58 -13.69
C TRP A 120 16.65 9.67 -12.68
N ASP A 121 17.37 10.79 -12.78
CA ASP A 121 17.10 11.98 -11.99
C ASP A 121 16.35 13.02 -12.85
N ASN A 122 15.35 13.68 -12.26
CA ASN A 122 14.44 14.62 -12.95
C ASN A 122 13.79 14.05 -14.23
N MET A 123 13.59 12.74 -14.32
CA MET A 123 12.95 12.07 -15.48
C MET A 123 13.68 12.27 -16.82
N LEU A 124 14.93 12.77 -16.78
CA LEU A 124 15.77 12.97 -17.95
C LEU A 124 16.48 11.66 -18.34
N ALA A 125 17.25 11.69 -19.44
CA ALA A 125 18.14 10.57 -19.78
C ALA A 125 19.01 10.18 -18.56
N PRO A 126 19.32 8.89 -18.35
CA PRO A 126 20.02 8.42 -17.15
C PRO A 126 21.28 9.26 -16.93
N THR A 127 21.33 9.92 -15.77
CA THR A 127 22.29 11.01 -15.52
C THR A 127 23.70 10.49 -15.27
N THR A 128 23.84 9.23 -14.82
CA THR A 128 25.12 8.55 -14.61
C THR A 128 24.95 7.03 -14.66
N THR A 129 25.88 6.32 -15.30
CA THR A 129 26.15 4.91 -14.97
C THR A 129 26.80 4.91 -13.59
N LEU A 130 26.19 4.24 -12.60
CA LEU A 130 26.80 4.11 -11.26
C LEU A 130 28.15 3.41 -11.41
N ASP A 131 29.19 3.84 -10.69
CA ASP A 131 30.58 3.40 -10.88
C ASP A 131 30.68 1.86 -10.98
N THR A 132 30.79 1.35 -12.22
CA THR A 132 30.60 -0.05 -12.57
C THR A 132 31.97 -0.71 -12.75
N ILE A 133 32.29 -1.64 -11.85
CA ILE A 133 33.51 -2.46 -11.99
C ILE A 133 33.20 -3.74 -12.81
N TYR A 134 31.93 -4.13 -12.94
CA TYR A 134 31.57 -5.44 -13.48
C TYR A 134 30.37 -5.41 -14.46
N TYR A 135 30.22 -6.51 -15.21
CA TYR A 135 29.28 -6.64 -16.33
C TYR A 135 27.82 -6.92 -15.92
N TYR A 136 27.56 -7.14 -14.62
CA TYR A 136 26.23 -7.41 -14.06
C TYR A 136 25.97 -6.54 -12.84
N ASP A 137 25.77 -5.26 -13.10
CA ASP A 137 25.40 -4.31 -12.07
C ASP A 137 23.90 -4.01 -12.20
N SER A 138 23.17 -4.12 -11.10
CA SER A 138 21.76 -3.74 -11.03
C SER A 138 21.47 -2.96 -9.76
N ALA A 139 20.96 -1.74 -9.90
CA ALA A 139 20.35 -1.02 -8.78
C ALA A 139 18.96 -1.62 -8.52
N VAL A 140 18.64 -1.81 -7.24
CA VAL A 140 17.40 -2.48 -6.83
C VAL A 140 16.52 -1.59 -5.94
N ALA A 141 17.12 -0.74 -5.10
CA ALA A 141 16.39 0.15 -4.22
C ALA A 141 17.15 1.47 -3.96
N ILE A 142 16.42 2.52 -3.59
CA ILE A 142 16.92 3.86 -3.30
C ILE A 142 16.16 4.46 -2.11
N ASN A 143 16.88 5.08 -1.17
CA ASN A 143 16.24 5.80 -0.07
C ASN A 143 16.10 7.31 -0.36
N ASN A 144 15.41 8.04 0.54
CA ASN A 144 15.17 9.48 0.41
C ASN A 144 16.43 10.35 0.63
N HIS A 145 17.54 9.74 1.05
CA HIS A 145 18.85 10.38 1.10
C HIS A 145 19.66 10.17 -0.20
N GLY A 146 19.09 9.50 -1.21
CA GLY A 146 19.76 9.21 -2.48
C GLY A 146 20.80 8.10 -2.38
N GLN A 147 20.78 7.29 -1.32
CA GLN A 147 21.61 6.10 -1.23
C GLN A 147 20.97 4.98 -2.03
N ILE A 148 21.72 4.35 -2.92
CA ILE A 148 21.23 3.31 -3.81
C ILE A 148 21.87 2.00 -3.40
N VAL A 149 21.09 0.94 -3.34
CA VAL A 149 21.61 -0.42 -3.15
C VAL A 149 21.40 -1.27 -4.39
N GLY A 150 22.24 -2.28 -4.53
CA GLY A 150 22.17 -3.18 -5.65
C GLY A 150 23.10 -4.36 -5.56
N ASN A 151 23.28 -4.98 -6.71
CA ASN A 151 24.00 -6.22 -6.86
C ASN A 151 25.03 -6.06 -7.97
N SER A 152 26.27 -6.45 -7.69
CA SER A 152 27.38 -6.35 -8.63
C SER A 152 28.09 -7.70 -8.76
N ALA A 153 28.34 -8.17 -9.98
CA ALA A 153 29.01 -9.46 -10.22
C ALA A 153 29.87 -9.51 -11.49
N PRO A 154 31.06 -10.15 -11.46
CA PRO A 154 31.80 -10.49 -12.67
C PRO A 154 31.06 -11.53 -13.51
N LEU A 155 31.47 -11.69 -14.79
CA LEU A 155 30.85 -12.58 -15.81
C LEU A 155 30.75 -14.07 -15.42
N SER A 156 31.28 -14.50 -14.26
CA SER A 156 31.13 -15.85 -13.71
C SER A 156 30.33 -15.84 -12.41
N ASN A 157 29.25 -16.61 -12.42
CA ASN A 157 28.03 -16.48 -11.60
C ASN A 157 28.17 -16.82 -10.10
N SER A 158 29.36 -16.74 -9.49
CA SER A 158 29.56 -17.33 -8.16
C SER A 158 29.68 -16.35 -7.00
N TYR A 159 29.85 -15.04 -7.24
CA TYR A 159 30.05 -14.07 -6.15
C TYR A 159 29.38 -12.73 -6.45
N ARG A 160 28.04 -12.69 -6.41
CA ARG A 160 27.34 -11.40 -6.29
C ARG A 160 27.83 -10.70 -5.03
N LYS A 161 28.03 -9.38 -5.15
CA LYS A 161 28.34 -8.49 -4.05
C LYS A 161 27.19 -7.50 -3.94
N ALA A 162 26.54 -7.49 -2.79
CA ALA A 162 25.71 -6.38 -2.38
C ALA A 162 26.58 -5.12 -2.33
N VAL A 163 26.07 -4.05 -2.90
CA VAL A 163 26.77 -2.77 -3.06
C VAL A 163 25.84 -1.64 -2.68
N VAL A 164 26.42 -0.60 -2.06
CA VAL A 164 25.78 0.68 -1.77
C VAL A 164 26.51 1.74 -2.58
N TRP A 165 25.80 2.46 -3.44
CA TRP A 165 26.29 3.65 -4.10
C TRP A 165 25.77 4.89 -3.37
N ASN A 166 26.69 5.75 -2.95
CA ASN A 166 26.39 7.03 -2.33
C ASN A 166 27.21 8.11 -3.04
N SER A 167 26.56 9.18 -3.50
CA SER A 167 27.21 10.26 -4.26
C SER A 167 28.25 11.03 -3.44
N GLU A 168 28.09 11.10 -2.12
CA GLU A 168 28.98 11.81 -1.19
C GLU A 168 30.09 10.89 -0.64
N ALA A 169 29.76 9.64 -0.33
CA ALA A 169 30.64 8.68 0.35
C ALA A 169 31.30 7.66 -0.60
N GLY A 170 30.87 7.60 -1.86
CA GLY A 170 31.34 6.64 -2.87
C GLY A 170 30.68 5.25 -2.77
N THR A 171 31.33 4.27 -3.38
CA THR A 171 30.83 2.89 -3.49
C THR A 171 31.31 2.02 -2.31
N THR A 172 30.39 1.37 -1.62
CA THR A 172 30.67 0.43 -0.51
C THR A 172 30.18 -0.97 -0.84
N TYR A 173 31.04 -1.99 -0.70
CA TYR A 173 30.66 -3.40 -0.87
C TYR A 173 30.36 -4.07 0.47
N LEU A 174 29.22 -4.76 0.58
CA LEU A 174 28.73 -5.36 1.82
C LEU A 174 29.15 -6.84 2.00
N GLY A 175 30.13 -7.29 1.22
CA GLY A 175 30.75 -8.62 1.33
C GLY A 175 30.61 -9.48 0.07
N ILE A 176 31.33 -10.60 0.02
CA ILE A 176 31.19 -11.60 -1.06
C ILE A 176 29.98 -12.50 -0.83
N SER A 177 29.44 -13.07 -1.90
CA SER A 177 28.25 -13.95 -1.85
C SER A 177 27.05 -13.31 -1.17
N SER A 178 26.92 -11.99 -1.35
CA SER A 178 25.88 -11.18 -0.74
C SER A 178 24.98 -10.56 -1.81
N GLN A 179 23.73 -10.30 -1.45
CA GLN A 179 22.77 -9.60 -2.30
C GLN A 179 21.96 -8.62 -1.47
N ALA A 180 21.85 -7.37 -1.95
CA ALA A 180 20.93 -6.38 -1.38
C ALA A 180 19.58 -6.49 -2.08
N VAL A 181 18.51 -6.24 -1.34
CA VAL A 181 17.14 -6.20 -1.87
C VAL A 181 16.50 -4.84 -1.65
N ASP A 182 16.75 -4.20 -0.51
CA ASP A 182 16.09 -2.94 -0.14
C ASP A 182 16.92 -2.12 0.86
N ILE A 183 16.65 -0.81 0.97
CA ILE A 183 17.31 0.13 1.87
C ILE A 183 16.30 1.12 2.47
N ASN A 184 16.34 1.31 3.78
CA ASN A 184 15.50 2.31 4.45
C ASN A 184 16.21 3.69 4.60
N ASP A 185 15.48 4.71 5.04
CA ASP A 185 15.99 6.08 5.21
C ASP A 185 16.99 6.22 6.35
N VAL A 186 17.05 5.26 7.28
CA VAL A 186 18.10 5.24 8.32
C VAL A 186 19.39 4.56 7.84
N GLY A 187 19.44 4.13 6.57
CA GLY A 187 20.63 3.56 5.92
C GLY A 187 20.88 2.09 6.26
N GLN A 188 19.86 1.37 6.73
CA GLN A 188 19.91 -0.07 6.89
C GLN A 188 19.56 -0.75 5.57
N VAL A 189 20.32 -1.78 5.22
CA VAL A 189 20.12 -2.54 3.98
C VAL A 189 19.61 -3.92 4.32
N ALA A 190 18.47 -4.33 3.75
CA ALA A 190 18.02 -5.71 3.80
C ALA A 190 18.61 -6.52 2.66
N GLY A 191 18.82 -7.82 2.90
CA GLY A 191 19.21 -8.75 1.85
C GLY A 191 19.69 -10.07 2.40
N ARG A 192 20.72 -10.66 1.78
CA ARG A 192 21.23 -11.97 2.15
C ARG A 192 22.74 -12.14 2.01
N ILE A 193 23.30 -13.06 2.79
CA ILE A 193 24.66 -13.60 2.64
C ILE A 193 24.53 -15.12 2.51
N GLY A 194 24.88 -15.68 1.35
CA GLY A 194 24.59 -17.08 1.07
C GLY A 194 23.07 -17.35 1.13
N SER A 195 22.65 -18.19 2.07
CA SER A 195 21.24 -18.50 2.36
C SER A 195 20.64 -17.63 3.47
N ASP A 196 21.47 -16.91 4.23
CA ASP A 196 21.02 -16.23 5.44
C ASP A 196 20.46 -14.86 5.07
N VAL A 197 19.25 -14.57 5.54
CA VAL A 197 18.68 -13.22 5.48
C VAL A 197 19.40 -12.34 6.48
N VAL A 198 19.78 -11.13 6.07
CA VAL A 198 20.52 -10.19 6.91
C VAL A 198 20.00 -8.76 6.78
N ILE A 199 20.23 -7.97 7.83
CA ILE A 199 20.18 -6.51 7.79
C ILE A 199 21.59 -5.97 8.03
N TRP A 200 22.13 -5.19 7.10
CA TRP A 200 23.36 -4.45 7.31
C TRP A 200 23.07 -3.11 7.98
N THR A 201 23.77 -2.80 9.07
CA THR A 201 23.78 -1.48 9.72
C THR A 201 25.23 -1.02 9.84
N GLY A 202 25.59 0.09 9.20
CA GLY A 202 26.98 0.58 9.17
C GLY A 202 27.99 -0.46 8.67
N GLY A 203 27.59 -1.29 7.69
CA GLY A 203 28.41 -2.37 7.13
C GLY A 203 28.43 -3.68 7.96
N THR A 204 27.85 -3.70 9.16
CA THR A 204 27.76 -4.91 9.98
C THR A 204 26.47 -5.67 9.67
N ALA A 205 26.59 -6.93 9.26
CA ALA A 205 25.45 -7.81 8.97
C ALA A 205 24.90 -8.45 10.25
N THR A 206 23.60 -8.31 10.48
CA THR A 206 22.85 -9.04 11.50
C THR A 206 21.99 -10.09 10.82
N VAL A 207 22.18 -11.37 11.16
CA VAL A 207 21.38 -12.48 10.62
C VAL A 207 19.99 -12.49 11.25
N LEU A 208 18.97 -12.70 10.42
CA LEU A 208 17.59 -12.88 10.83
C LEU A 208 17.25 -14.37 10.86
N GLY A 209 16.40 -14.79 11.81
CA GLY A 209 15.94 -16.18 11.91
C GLY A 209 15.00 -16.58 10.76
N ASP A 210 14.57 -17.84 10.75
CA ASP A 210 13.59 -18.38 9.81
C ASP A 210 12.41 -19.04 10.56
N LEU A 211 11.48 -19.67 9.84
CA LEU A 211 10.37 -20.44 10.41
C LEU A 211 10.71 -21.94 10.54
N ASP A 212 11.96 -22.24 10.89
CA ASP A 212 12.52 -23.59 11.11
C ASP A 212 12.58 -24.50 9.86
N GLY A 213 12.27 -23.98 8.66
CA GLY A 213 12.38 -24.72 7.40
C GLY A 213 13.74 -24.63 6.71
N GLY A 214 14.69 -23.85 7.24
CA GLY A 214 16.05 -23.74 6.70
C GLY A 214 16.18 -22.89 5.44
N PHE A 215 15.15 -22.10 5.09
CA PHE A 215 15.18 -21.19 3.95
C PHE A 215 14.32 -19.95 4.19
N SER A 216 14.87 -18.78 3.87
CA SER A 216 14.16 -17.50 3.94
C SER A 216 14.71 -16.50 2.94
N VAL A 217 13.88 -15.52 2.60
CA VAL A 217 14.20 -14.41 1.69
C VAL A 217 13.55 -13.15 2.24
N ALA A 218 14.33 -12.07 2.38
CA ALA A 218 13.79 -10.72 2.57
C ALA A 218 13.51 -10.06 1.22
N GLU A 219 12.49 -9.22 1.18
CA GLU A 219 12.05 -8.47 0.00
C GLU A 219 12.03 -6.96 0.26
N ALA A 220 11.65 -6.51 1.47
CA ALA A 220 11.58 -5.07 1.81
C ALA A 220 11.90 -4.78 3.29
N ILE A 221 12.19 -3.51 3.63
CA ILE A 221 12.49 -3.01 4.97
C ILE A 221 11.92 -1.59 5.20
N ASN A 222 11.30 -1.35 6.35
CA ASN A 222 10.82 -0.01 6.70
C ASN A 222 11.80 0.77 7.61
N ASN A 223 11.50 2.05 7.89
CA ASN A 223 12.33 2.93 8.71
C ASN A 223 12.41 2.54 10.20
N SER A 224 11.55 1.62 10.66
CA SER A 224 11.63 1.03 12.00
C SER A 224 12.56 -0.20 12.06
N GLY A 225 13.23 -0.55 10.95
CA GLY A 225 14.12 -1.70 10.85
C GLY A 225 13.37 -3.04 10.82
N GLN A 226 12.07 -3.01 10.48
CA GLN A 226 11.28 -4.22 10.26
C GLN A 226 11.44 -4.64 8.80
N ALA A 227 11.82 -5.89 8.57
CA ALA A 227 11.93 -6.45 7.24
C ALA A 227 10.78 -7.42 6.96
N VAL A 228 10.40 -7.58 5.71
CA VAL A 228 9.38 -8.55 5.28
C VAL A 228 9.89 -9.41 4.14
N GLY A 229 9.21 -10.53 3.92
CA GLY A 229 9.53 -11.47 2.86
C GLY A 229 8.84 -12.79 3.12
N TRP A 230 9.58 -13.89 2.98
CA TRP A 230 9.01 -15.22 3.12
C TRP A 230 10.01 -16.26 3.63
N SER A 231 9.50 -17.30 4.27
CA SER A 231 10.28 -18.40 4.82
C SER A 231 9.59 -19.74 4.60
N LEU A 232 10.39 -20.80 4.46
CA LEU A 232 9.90 -22.17 4.44
C LEU A 232 9.50 -22.57 5.87
N ALA A 233 8.30 -23.12 6.01
CA ALA A 233 7.78 -23.72 7.25
C ALA A 233 7.27 -25.15 6.97
N ALA A 234 6.82 -25.87 8.02
CA ALA A 234 6.34 -27.25 7.92
C ALA A 234 5.17 -27.47 6.91
N GLY A 235 4.48 -26.40 6.50
CA GLY A 235 3.38 -26.41 5.53
C GLY A 235 3.69 -25.75 4.18
N GLY A 236 4.97 -25.43 3.90
CA GLY A 236 5.41 -24.70 2.71
C GLY A 236 5.76 -23.25 3.01
N TYR A 237 5.83 -22.42 1.96
CA TYR A 237 6.24 -21.02 2.13
C TYR A 237 5.17 -20.18 2.82
N ARG A 238 5.64 -19.30 3.70
CA ARG A 238 4.83 -18.35 4.48
C ARG A 238 5.41 -16.96 4.36
N ALA A 239 4.54 -15.96 4.27
CA ALA A 239 4.90 -14.56 4.42
C ALA A 239 5.39 -14.32 5.85
N VAL A 240 6.48 -13.56 5.99
CA VAL A 240 7.16 -13.34 7.27
C VAL A 240 7.41 -11.86 7.49
N LEU A 241 7.21 -11.44 8.74
CA LEU A 241 7.73 -10.19 9.28
C LEU A 241 8.90 -10.50 10.21
N TRP A 242 10.06 -9.92 9.93
CA TRP A 242 11.19 -9.88 10.84
C TRP A 242 11.12 -8.63 11.71
N LYS A 243 11.04 -8.85 13.02
CA LYS A 243 11.19 -7.78 14.02
C LYS A 243 12.40 -8.10 14.88
N ASN A 244 13.44 -7.29 14.75
CA ASN A 244 14.79 -7.67 15.18
C ASN A 244 15.22 -8.96 14.48
N THR A 245 15.71 -9.97 15.21
CA THR A 245 16.13 -11.26 14.65
C THR A 245 15.02 -12.31 14.57
N ALA A 246 13.81 -12.01 15.07
CA ALA A 246 12.72 -12.97 15.14
C ALA A 246 11.86 -12.96 13.87
N ALA A 247 11.67 -14.13 13.26
CA ALA A 247 10.71 -14.35 12.19
C ALA A 247 9.30 -14.56 12.77
N ILE A 248 8.33 -13.78 12.29
CA ILE A 248 6.92 -13.86 12.67
C ILE A 248 6.13 -14.31 11.44
N ASP A 249 5.48 -15.47 11.52
CA ASP A 249 4.57 -15.97 10.48
C ASP A 249 3.33 -15.06 10.40
N LEU A 250 3.08 -14.49 9.22
CA LEU A 250 1.91 -13.65 8.94
C LEU A 250 0.66 -14.47 8.58
N GLY A 251 0.83 -15.77 8.37
CA GLY A 251 -0.20 -16.70 7.96
C GLY A 251 -0.41 -16.75 6.44
N THR A 252 -1.53 -17.36 6.04
CA THR A 252 -1.98 -17.50 4.65
C THR A 252 -3.50 -17.60 4.65
N LEU A 253 -4.15 -17.13 3.58
CA LEU A 253 -5.58 -17.36 3.31
C LEU A 253 -5.83 -18.59 2.41
N GLY A 254 -4.80 -19.39 2.16
CA GLY A 254 -4.89 -20.59 1.35
C GLY A 254 -3.58 -21.38 1.37
N GLY A 255 -2.93 -21.47 0.20
CA GLY A 255 -1.65 -22.14 0.00
C GLY A 255 -0.45 -21.35 0.51
N PHE A 256 0.55 -21.13 -0.34
CA PHE A 256 1.74 -20.37 0.02
C PHE A 256 1.47 -18.86 0.05
N SER A 257 2.19 -18.14 0.90
CA SER A 257 2.13 -16.68 1.00
C SER A 257 3.52 -16.07 0.93
N TYR A 258 3.60 -14.86 0.39
CA TYR A 258 4.83 -14.10 0.16
C TYR A 258 4.57 -12.62 0.42
N ALA A 259 5.33 -11.98 1.32
CA ALA A 259 5.28 -10.53 1.50
C ALA A 259 6.32 -9.85 0.60
N TYR A 260 5.97 -8.72 -0.01
CA TYR A 260 6.80 -7.99 -0.97
C TYR A 260 7.07 -6.54 -0.54
N GLY A 261 6.10 -5.86 0.06
CA GLY A 261 6.23 -4.45 0.49
C GLY A 261 5.78 -4.24 1.94
N ILE A 262 6.33 -3.22 2.58
CA ILE A 262 5.98 -2.78 3.94
C ILE A 262 6.12 -1.26 4.06
N ASN A 263 5.13 -0.59 4.65
CA ASN A 263 5.23 0.85 4.93
C ASN A 263 5.66 1.14 6.38
N ASN A 264 5.85 2.41 6.71
CA ASN A 264 6.39 2.84 8.01
C ASN A 264 5.41 2.69 9.18
N ILE A 265 4.11 2.51 8.91
CA ILE A 265 3.12 2.15 9.94
C ILE A 265 2.97 0.64 10.13
N GLY A 266 3.68 -0.17 9.33
CA GLY A 266 3.75 -1.63 9.48
C GLY A 266 2.65 -2.39 8.76
N GLN A 267 1.96 -1.76 7.80
CA GLN A 267 1.11 -2.48 6.84
C GLN A 267 2.00 -3.22 5.85
N ILE A 268 1.63 -4.45 5.51
CA ILE A 268 2.45 -5.34 4.67
C ILE A 268 1.60 -5.82 3.49
N VAL A 269 2.15 -5.81 2.29
CA VAL A 269 1.46 -6.29 1.09
C VAL A 269 2.21 -7.43 0.43
N GLY A 270 1.50 -8.23 -0.35
CA GLY A 270 2.11 -9.37 -1.01
C GLY A 270 1.14 -10.20 -1.85
N SER A 271 1.42 -11.49 -1.94
CA SER A 271 0.55 -12.46 -2.61
C SER A 271 0.38 -13.76 -1.83
N PHE A 272 -0.72 -14.46 -2.09
CA PHE A 272 -0.94 -15.82 -1.64
C PHE A 272 -1.62 -16.66 -2.72
N TYR A 273 -1.37 -17.97 -2.70
CA TYR A 273 -2.12 -18.91 -3.54
C TYR A 273 -3.50 -19.17 -2.92
N ALA A 274 -4.54 -18.68 -3.58
CA ALA A 274 -5.92 -18.88 -3.16
C ALA A 274 -6.42 -20.29 -3.46
N VAL A 275 -7.57 -20.64 -2.88
CA VAL A 275 -8.20 -21.96 -3.02
C VAL A 275 -8.68 -22.27 -4.44
N ASP A 276 -8.82 -21.26 -5.28
CA ASP A 276 -9.16 -21.39 -6.70
C ASP A 276 -7.93 -21.70 -7.58
N GLY A 277 -6.75 -21.81 -6.97
CA GLY A 277 -5.48 -22.12 -7.64
C GLY A 277 -4.78 -20.90 -8.26
N MET A 278 -5.32 -19.70 -8.09
CA MET A 278 -4.74 -18.46 -8.59
C MET A 278 -3.96 -17.73 -7.49
N SER A 279 -3.00 -16.90 -7.89
CA SER A 279 -2.36 -15.97 -6.96
C SER A 279 -3.28 -14.77 -6.73
N HIS A 280 -3.48 -14.39 -5.47
CA HIS A 280 -4.25 -13.22 -5.05
C HIS A 280 -3.35 -12.25 -4.29
N ALA A 281 -3.56 -10.95 -4.50
CA ALA A 281 -2.90 -9.91 -3.72
C ALA A 281 -3.50 -9.82 -2.30
N PHE A 282 -2.66 -9.58 -1.29
CA PHE A 282 -3.13 -9.35 0.09
C PHE A 282 -2.60 -8.04 0.69
N LEU A 283 -3.32 -7.56 1.69
CA LEU A 283 -2.89 -6.60 2.69
C LEU A 283 -2.89 -7.29 4.06
N TRP A 284 -1.81 -7.15 4.83
CA TRP A 284 -1.75 -7.52 6.22
C TRP A 284 -1.71 -6.24 7.06
N GLU A 285 -2.68 -6.13 7.97
CA GLU A 285 -2.88 -4.99 8.84
C GLU A 285 -3.49 -5.48 10.16
N ASP A 286 -3.04 -4.92 11.28
CA ASP A 286 -3.56 -5.23 12.62
C ASP A 286 -3.64 -6.73 12.97
N GLY A 287 -2.67 -7.51 12.48
CA GLY A 287 -2.61 -8.96 12.75
C GLY A 287 -3.49 -9.82 11.83
N ALA A 288 -4.17 -9.24 10.85
CA ALA A 288 -5.04 -9.95 9.93
C ALA A 288 -4.51 -9.88 8.50
N LEU A 289 -4.52 -11.03 7.81
CA LEU A 289 -4.27 -11.11 6.37
C LEU A 289 -5.60 -10.99 5.62
N ILE A 290 -5.69 -10.01 4.71
CA ILE A 290 -6.91 -9.59 4.00
C ILE A 290 -6.67 -9.77 2.51
N ASP A 291 -7.55 -10.51 1.82
CA ASP A 291 -7.53 -10.60 0.36
C ASP A 291 -8.03 -9.29 -0.26
N LEU A 292 -7.16 -8.58 -0.98
CA LEU A 292 -7.48 -7.28 -1.58
C LEU A 292 -8.60 -7.38 -2.61
N ASN A 293 -8.81 -8.55 -3.22
CA ASN A 293 -9.92 -8.76 -4.16
C ASN A 293 -11.30 -8.69 -3.48
N THR A 294 -11.37 -8.89 -2.16
CA THR A 294 -12.61 -8.74 -1.39
C THR A 294 -12.95 -7.27 -1.10
N LEU A 295 -11.99 -6.36 -1.32
CA LEU A 295 -12.13 -4.92 -1.10
C LEU A 295 -12.39 -4.13 -2.39
N LEU A 296 -12.45 -4.82 -3.54
CA LEU A 296 -12.76 -4.22 -4.82
C LEU A 296 -14.26 -3.95 -4.99
N GLU A 297 -14.58 -2.89 -5.73
CA GLU A 297 -15.95 -2.62 -6.15
C GLU A 297 -16.49 -3.73 -7.08
N ASN A 298 -17.78 -4.04 -6.96
CA ASN A 298 -18.42 -5.14 -7.70
C ASN A 298 -18.34 -4.98 -9.23
N ASN A 299 -18.32 -3.75 -9.75
CA ASN A 299 -18.13 -3.48 -11.18
C ASN A 299 -16.73 -3.90 -11.65
N ILE A 300 -15.68 -3.61 -10.88
CA ILE A 300 -14.30 -4.00 -11.21
C ILE A 300 -14.18 -5.53 -11.28
N ILE A 301 -14.81 -6.22 -10.32
CA ILE A 301 -14.88 -7.69 -10.32
C ILE A 301 -15.66 -8.20 -11.54
N ALA A 302 -16.79 -7.56 -11.88
CA ALA A 302 -17.63 -7.93 -13.02
C ALA A 302 -16.95 -7.68 -14.38
N GLU A 303 -16.05 -6.69 -14.45
CA GLU A 303 -15.17 -6.43 -15.60
C GLU A 303 -14.03 -7.46 -15.74
N GLY A 304 -13.90 -8.37 -14.77
CA GLY A 304 -13.00 -9.51 -14.83
C GLY A 304 -11.66 -9.30 -14.15
N TRP A 305 -11.40 -8.13 -13.56
CA TRP A 305 -10.14 -7.84 -12.89
C TRP A 305 -9.94 -8.71 -11.65
N LEU A 306 -8.71 -9.21 -11.51
CA LEU A 306 -8.21 -9.95 -10.38
C LEU A 306 -6.83 -9.39 -10.03
N LEU A 307 -6.65 -8.92 -8.80
CA LEU A 307 -5.34 -8.50 -8.29
C LEU A 307 -4.55 -9.75 -7.91
N THR A 308 -3.43 -9.98 -8.59
CA THR A 308 -2.67 -11.22 -8.45
C THR A 308 -1.48 -11.10 -7.51
N SER A 309 -0.92 -9.90 -7.38
CA SER A 309 0.15 -9.58 -6.43
C SER A 309 0.18 -8.08 -6.15
N ALA A 310 0.33 -7.70 -4.88
CA ALA A 310 0.67 -6.34 -4.49
C ALA A 310 2.18 -6.27 -4.23
N GLN A 311 2.88 -5.42 -4.98
CA GLN A 311 4.34 -5.35 -5.00
C GLN A 311 4.87 -4.36 -3.97
N ASP A 312 4.20 -3.23 -3.81
CA ASP A 312 4.66 -2.15 -2.93
C ASP A 312 3.50 -1.34 -2.34
N ILE A 313 3.76 -0.68 -1.21
CA ILE A 313 2.82 0.15 -0.46
C ILE A 313 3.53 1.38 0.13
N ASN A 314 3.00 2.57 -0.12
CA ASN A 314 3.56 3.80 0.45
C ASN A 314 2.98 4.12 1.85
N ASP A 315 3.48 5.17 2.50
CA ASP A 315 3.04 5.57 3.85
C ASP A 315 1.63 6.17 3.88
N ASN A 316 1.06 6.50 2.71
CA ASN A 316 -0.34 6.90 2.56
C ASN A 316 -1.30 5.70 2.47
N GLY A 317 -0.77 4.47 2.44
CA GLY A 317 -1.54 3.23 2.28
C GLY A 317 -2.00 2.98 0.85
N GLU A 318 -1.37 3.63 -0.14
CA GLU A 318 -1.60 3.36 -1.55
C GLU A 318 -0.78 2.15 -1.97
N ILE A 319 -1.42 1.21 -2.68
CA ILE A 319 -0.84 -0.11 -2.99
C ILE A 319 -0.72 -0.24 -4.51
N VAL A 320 0.45 -0.69 -4.98
CA VAL A 320 0.67 -1.00 -6.40
C VAL A 320 0.99 -2.46 -6.61
N GLY A 321 0.71 -2.95 -7.81
CA GLY A 321 1.02 -4.33 -8.14
C GLY A 321 0.53 -4.76 -9.51
N ASN A 322 0.30 -6.06 -9.67
CA ASN A 322 -0.11 -6.66 -10.94
C ASN A 322 -1.54 -7.23 -10.84
N ALA A 323 -2.31 -7.01 -11.89
CA ALA A 323 -3.67 -7.52 -12.07
C ALA A 323 -3.81 -8.29 -13.38
N LEU A 324 -4.72 -9.26 -13.38
CA LEU A 324 -5.15 -10.03 -14.55
C LEU A 324 -6.62 -9.75 -14.81
N ASN A 325 -6.95 -9.30 -16.01
CA ASN A 325 -8.32 -9.32 -16.49
C ASN A 325 -8.63 -10.74 -17.02
N ARG A 326 -9.48 -11.47 -16.31
CA ARG A 326 -9.82 -12.87 -16.62
C ARG A 326 -10.73 -13.03 -17.84
N ILE A 327 -11.36 -11.94 -18.30
CA ILE A 327 -12.22 -11.95 -19.49
C ILE A 327 -11.38 -11.73 -20.75
N THR A 328 -10.49 -10.74 -20.73
CA THR A 328 -9.65 -10.39 -21.88
C THR A 328 -8.32 -11.14 -21.92
N GLY A 329 -7.88 -11.69 -20.79
CA GLY A 329 -6.54 -12.28 -20.61
C GLY A 329 -5.43 -11.23 -20.44
N GLN A 330 -5.76 -9.94 -20.38
CA GLN A 330 -4.80 -8.85 -20.27
C GLN A 330 -4.19 -8.80 -18.87
N SER A 331 -2.86 -8.62 -18.79
CA SER A 331 -2.18 -8.28 -17.54
C SER A 331 -1.82 -6.79 -17.53
N SER A 332 -2.10 -6.13 -16.42
CA SER A 332 -1.86 -4.70 -16.24
C SER A 332 -1.41 -4.43 -14.82
N ALA A 333 -0.59 -3.41 -14.64
CA ALA A 333 -0.31 -2.87 -13.31
C ALA A 333 -1.55 -2.19 -12.74
N PHE A 334 -1.64 -2.08 -11.42
CA PHE A 334 -2.71 -1.36 -10.74
C PHE A 334 -2.17 -0.41 -9.68
N LEU A 335 -2.99 0.60 -9.36
CA LEU A 335 -2.94 1.40 -8.15
C LEU A 335 -4.26 1.20 -7.39
N LEU A 336 -4.15 0.85 -6.11
CA LEU A 336 -5.24 0.96 -5.14
C LEU A 336 -5.00 2.18 -4.27
N SER A 337 -5.97 3.09 -4.25
CA SER A 337 -5.99 4.24 -3.35
C SER A 337 -7.20 4.16 -2.44
N MET A 338 -7.11 4.68 -1.21
CA MET A 338 -8.25 4.72 -0.30
C MET A 338 -9.40 5.50 -0.96
N ALA A 339 -10.58 4.89 -1.11
CA ALA A 339 -11.71 5.60 -1.66
C ALA A 339 -12.10 6.74 -0.72
N THR A 340 -11.96 7.97 -1.19
CA THR A 340 -12.58 9.10 -0.52
C THR A 340 -14.09 8.94 -0.67
N ILE A 341 -14.81 8.90 0.46
CA ILE A 341 -16.27 8.92 0.44
C ILE A 341 -16.66 10.22 -0.24
N SER A 342 -17.29 10.13 -1.42
CA SER A 342 -17.67 11.34 -2.14
C SER A 342 -18.61 12.19 -1.26
N GLU A 343 -18.47 13.50 -1.38
CA GLU A 343 -19.17 14.51 -0.58
C GLU A 343 -20.71 14.48 -0.54
N PRO A 344 -21.49 13.79 -1.41
CA PRO A 344 -22.94 13.73 -1.25
C PRO A 344 -23.39 13.16 0.10
N TYR A 345 -22.61 12.24 0.69
CA TYR A 345 -22.93 11.61 1.97
C TYR A 345 -22.55 12.49 3.16
N SER A 346 -21.47 13.27 3.05
CA SER A 346 -21.03 14.21 4.09
C SER A 346 -22.00 15.37 4.26
N ILE A 347 -22.54 15.92 3.16
CA ILE A 347 -23.55 16.98 3.20
C ILE A 347 -24.90 16.45 3.70
N ALA A 348 -25.29 15.22 3.32
CA ALA A 348 -26.51 14.60 3.83
C ALA A 348 -26.46 14.43 5.37
N LEU A 349 -25.35 13.92 5.91
CA LEU A 349 -25.12 13.83 7.36
C LEU A 349 -25.16 15.20 8.06
N PHE A 350 -24.59 16.23 7.45
CA PHE A 350 -24.62 17.61 7.97
C PHE A 350 -26.04 18.22 7.96
N CYS A 351 -26.82 17.95 6.89
CA CYS A 351 -28.21 18.43 6.75
C CYS A 351 -29.19 17.71 7.68
N PHE A 352 -28.99 16.41 7.97
CA PHE A 352 -29.79 15.70 8.98
C PHE A 352 -29.50 16.20 10.41
N GLY A 353 -28.25 16.60 10.70
CA GLY A 353 -27.88 17.23 11.98
C GLY A 353 -28.60 18.56 12.23
N LEU A 354 -28.73 19.41 11.20
CA LEU A 354 -29.37 20.73 11.33
C LEU A 354 -30.91 20.68 11.34
N THR A 355 -31.53 19.73 10.61
CA THR A 355 -32.99 19.54 10.65
C THR A 355 -33.46 18.96 11.99
N GLY A 356 -32.66 18.09 12.63
CA GLY A 356 -32.92 17.60 13.99
C GLY A 356 -32.90 18.71 15.05
N ILE A 357 -31.93 19.63 14.98
CA ILE A 357 -31.82 20.77 15.91
C ILE A 357 -32.93 21.80 15.68
N GLY A 358 -33.35 22.02 14.43
CA GLY A 358 -34.44 22.94 14.08
C GLY A 358 -35.82 22.50 14.59
N VAL A 359 -36.11 21.20 14.59
CA VAL A 359 -37.37 20.64 15.13
C VAL A 359 -37.39 20.68 16.66
N ILE A 360 -36.25 20.47 17.31
CA ILE A 360 -36.12 20.57 18.78
C ILE A 360 -36.31 22.03 19.24
N ARG A 361 -35.72 23.01 18.54
CA ARG A 361 -35.92 24.44 18.87
C ARG A 361 -37.34 24.96 18.65
N ARG A 362 -38.09 24.43 17.67
CA ARG A 362 -39.50 24.83 17.47
C ARG A 362 -40.45 24.29 18.53
N ARG A 363 -40.16 23.12 19.14
CA ARG A 363 -41.01 22.56 20.21
C ARG A 363 -40.81 23.24 21.57
N SER A 364 -39.63 23.77 21.86
CA SER A 364 -39.35 24.48 23.11
C SER A 364 -39.95 25.90 23.18
N VAL A 365 -40.27 26.53 22.05
CA VAL A 365 -40.87 27.90 22.03
C VAL A 365 -42.40 27.86 22.15
N LEU A 366 -43.05 26.80 21.68
CA LEU A 366 -44.52 26.65 21.77
C LEU A 366 -45.01 26.17 23.15
N ALA A 367 -44.14 25.56 23.96
CA ALA A 367 -44.47 25.13 25.33
C ALA A 367 -44.32 26.25 26.39
N ALA A 368 -43.72 27.39 26.04
CA ALA A 368 -43.53 28.52 26.95
C ALA A 368 -44.65 29.59 26.86
N HIS A 369 -45.71 29.34 26.09
CA HIS A 369 -46.80 30.29 25.86
C HIS A 369 -48.18 29.84 26.38
N SER A 370 -48.23 28.79 27.20
CA SER A 370 -49.50 28.27 27.76
C SER A 370 -49.55 28.20 29.29
N ASP A 371 -48.63 28.86 30.01
CA ASP A 371 -48.53 28.71 31.47
C ASP A 371 -48.54 30.05 32.25
N ASP A 372 -49.05 31.13 31.66
CA ASP A 372 -49.11 32.45 32.33
C ASP A 372 -50.46 33.19 32.16
N SER A 373 -51.59 32.47 32.17
CA SER A 373 -52.92 33.11 32.08
C SER A 373 -53.95 32.72 33.15
N ASP A 374 -53.55 32.14 34.30
CA ASP A 374 -54.52 31.77 35.35
C ASP A 374 -54.21 32.26 36.78
N ARG A 375 -53.42 33.34 36.92
CA ARG A 375 -53.31 34.09 38.18
C ARG A 375 -53.35 35.60 37.98
N SER A 376 -54.54 36.15 37.74
CA SER A 376 -54.96 37.46 38.28
C SER A 376 -56.29 37.96 37.68
N SER A 377 -57.42 37.64 38.31
CA SER A 377 -58.53 38.61 38.39
C SER A 377 -59.54 38.22 39.47
N LEU A 378 -59.47 38.86 40.63
CA LEU A 378 -60.68 39.39 41.27
C LEU A 378 -60.31 40.58 42.15
N ARG A 379 -60.90 41.71 41.75
CA ARG A 379 -60.58 43.07 42.15
C ARG A 379 -61.03 43.39 43.57
N PHE A 380 -60.28 44.32 44.16
CA PHE A 380 -60.63 45.28 45.21
C PHE A 380 -62.13 45.55 45.42
N ARG A 381 -62.58 45.48 46.68
CA ARG A 381 -63.63 46.35 47.22
C ARG A 381 -63.00 47.35 48.19
N THR A 382 -63.41 48.60 48.02
CA THR A 382 -63.01 49.84 48.67
C THR A 382 -63.18 49.82 50.19
N GLY A 383 -62.32 50.55 50.89
CA GLY A 383 -62.50 50.88 52.31
C GLY A 383 -63.56 51.96 52.55
N GLY A 384 -63.69 52.34 53.83
CA GLY A 384 -64.17 53.65 54.23
C GLY A 384 -65.49 53.66 54.98
N VAL A 385 -65.38 53.91 56.28
CA VAL A 385 -66.45 54.17 57.25
C VAL A 385 -66.96 55.61 57.10
N LEU A 386 -68.27 55.78 56.85
CA LEU A 386 -69.24 56.71 57.48
C LEU A 386 -70.52 56.78 56.64
#